data_AF-F9P594-F1
#
_entry.id   AF-F9P594-F1
#
_cell.length_a   1.000
_cell.length_b   1.000
_cell.length_c   1.000
_cell.angle_alpha   90.00
_cell.angle_beta   90.00
_cell.angle_gamma   90.00
#
_symmetry.space_group_name_H-M   'P 1'
#
loop_
_entity.id
_entity.type
_entity.pdbx_description
1 polymer ?
#
loop_
_entity_poly.entity_id
_entity_poly.type
_entity_poly.pdbx_seq_one_letter_code
_entity_poly.pdbx_strand_id
1 'polypeptide(L)'
;MLKQDPASGQYFVVRGILDGYLLLTDRIILFDYKTDRYTNPSELVERYQAQLALYAEALSRSYSIEKVEKYLVLLGGAQLQVVKVE
;
A
#
# COMPACT_ATOMS: atom_id res chain seq x y z
N MET A 1 13.02 2.84 -4.62
CA MET A 1 13.83 1.76 -4.00
C MET A 1 14.56 0.98 -5.08
N LEU A 2 15.86 0.72 -4.89
CA LEU A 2 16.63 -0.14 -5.80
C LEU A 2 16.21 -1.60 -5.60
N LYS A 3 15.92 -2.31 -6.70
CA LYS A 3 15.57 -3.73 -6.76
C LYS A 3 16.40 -4.38 -7.87
N GLN A 4 16.53 -5.70 -7.82
CA GLN A 4 17.16 -6.48 -8.87
C GLN A 4 16.10 -7.36 -9.53
N ASP A 5 16.09 -7.38 -10.86
CA ASP A 5 15.25 -8.30 -11.62
C ASP A 5 15.88 -9.70 -11.58
N PRO A 6 15.19 -10.74 -11.06
CA PRO A 6 15.76 -12.09 -10.98
C PRO A 6 16.07 -12.71 -12.35
N ALA A 7 15.35 -12.33 -13.40
CA ALA A 7 15.52 -12.93 -14.73
C ALA A 7 16.76 -12.38 -15.46
N SER A 8 16.95 -11.06 -15.45
CA SER A 8 18.08 -10.40 -16.13
C SER A 8 19.29 -10.11 -15.25
N GLY A 9 19.14 -10.16 -13.92
CA GLY A 9 20.16 -9.74 -12.96
C GLY A 9 20.40 -8.23 -12.91
N GLN A 10 19.64 -7.43 -13.67
CA GLN A 10 19.81 -5.97 -13.73
C GLN A 10 19.14 -5.25 -12.56
N TYR A 11 19.72 -4.13 -12.16
CA TYR A 11 19.14 -3.25 -11.15
C TYR A 11 18.16 -2.26 -11.77
N PHE A 12 17.06 -2.02 -11.06
CA PHE A 12 16.06 -1.01 -11.41
C PHE A 12 15.56 -0.28 -10.18
N VAL A 13 14.95 0.90 -10.37
CA VAL A 13 14.40 1.70 -9.28
C VAL A 13 12.88 1.69 -9.35
N VAL A 14 12.24 1.17 -8.30
CA VAL A 14 10.79 1.30 -8.10
C VAL A 14 10.51 2.69 -7.55
N ARG A 15 9.60 3.43 -8.21
CA ARG A 15 9.09 4.74 -7.77
C ARG A 15 7.57 4.69 -7.72
N GLY A 16 6.99 5.44 -6.80
CA GLY A 16 5.55 5.56 -6.65
C GLY A 16 5.21 6.78 -5.81
N ILE A 17 3.93 7.16 -5.83
CA ILE A 17 3.37 8.25 -5.04
C ILE A 17 2.39 7.61 -4.07
N LEU A 18 2.52 7.94 -2.80
CA LEU A 18 1.60 7.54 -1.74
C LEU A 18 0.48 8.58 -1.69
N ASP A 19 -0.76 8.15 -1.52
CA ASP A 19 -1.87 9.08 -1.24
C ASP A 19 -1.71 9.73 0.14
N GLY A 20 -1.37 8.93 1.15
CA GLY A 20 -1.10 9.45 2.49
C GLY A 20 -0.71 8.39 3.51
N TYR A 21 -0.10 8.86 4.60
CA TYR A 21 0.16 8.04 5.79
C TYR A 21 0.14 8.91 7.05
N LEU A 22 -0.15 8.28 8.20
CA LEU A 22 -0.03 8.89 9.52
C LEU A 22 1.18 8.29 10.23
N LEU A 23 2.08 9.14 10.70
CA LEU A 23 3.19 8.74 11.57
C LEU A 23 2.75 8.86 13.03
N LEU A 24 2.69 7.73 13.73
CA LEU A 24 2.37 7.66 15.14
C LEU A 24 3.61 7.26 15.95
N THR A 25 3.51 7.32 17.28
CA THR A 25 4.64 7.02 18.18
C THR A 25 5.17 5.59 18.03
N ASP A 26 4.30 4.60 17.76
CA ASP A 26 4.66 3.18 17.71
C ASP A 26 4.57 2.55 16.31
N ARG A 27 3.96 3.25 15.33
CA ARG A 27 3.63 2.68 14.03
C ARG A 27 3.32 3.73 12.97
N ILE A 28 3.19 3.26 11.74
CA ILE A 28 2.70 4.04 10.61
C ILE A 28 1.35 3.46 10.16
N ILE A 29 0.40 4.33 9.83
CA ILE A 29 -0.86 3.96 9.16
C ILE A 29 -0.76 4.45 7.72
N LEU A 30 -0.61 3.54 6.76
CA LEU A 30 -0.66 3.80 5.33
C LEU A 30 -2.10 3.64 4.83
N PHE A 31 -2.57 4.59 4.02
CA PHE A 31 -3.87 4.49 3.36
C PHE A 31 -3.80 4.94 1.91
N ASP A 32 -4.70 4.39 1.08
CA ASP A 32 -4.83 4.71 -0.33
C ASP A 32 -6.32 4.73 -0.72
N TYR A 33 -6.72 5.71 -1.54
CA TYR A 33 -8.10 5.90 -1.98
C TYR A 33 -8.35 5.19 -3.30
N LYS A 34 -9.36 4.33 -3.36
CA LYS A 34 -9.78 3.66 -4.61
C LYS A 34 -11.21 4.00 -4.97
N THR A 35 -11.38 4.49 -6.19
CA THR A 35 -12.70 4.82 -6.80
C THR A 35 -13.20 3.73 -7.73
N ASP A 36 -12.45 2.65 -7.89
CA ASP A 36 -12.83 1.47 -8.67
C ASP A 36 -14.21 0.95 -8.26
N ARG A 37 -15.04 0.59 -9.24
CA ARG A 37 -16.27 -0.15 -8.99
C ARG A 37 -15.91 -1.59 -8.64
N TYR A 38 -16.55 -2.13 -7.62
CA TYR A 38 -16.37 -3.51 -7.15
C TYR A 38 -17.69 -4.06 -6.61
N THR A 39 -17.80 -5.39 -6.54
CA THR A 39 -18.94 -6.04 -5.88
C THR A 39 -18.56 -6.45 -4.46
N ASN A 40 -17.38 -7.06 -4.28
CA ASN A 40 -16.82 -7.40 -2.98
C ASN A 40 -15.51 -6.62 -2.72
N PRO A 41 -15.35 -5.94 -1.57
CA PRO A 41 -14.10 -5.27 -1.20
C PRO A 41 -12.84 -6.15 -1.30
N SER A 42 -12.97 -7.46 -1.08
CA SER A 42 -11.83 -8.40 -1.15
C SER A 42 -11.15 -8.38 -2.52
N GLU A 43 -11.89 -8.12 -3.59
CA GLU A 43 -11.35 -8.01 -4.96
C GLU A 43 -10.31 -6.89 -5.06
N LEU A 44 -10.56 -5.75 -4.40
CA LEU A 44 -9.65 -4.62 -4.40
C LEU A 44 -8.50 -4.83 -3.42
N VAL A 45 -8.74 -5.50 -2.29
CA VAL A 45 -7.68 -5.90 -1.36
C VAL A 45 -6.65 -6.76 -2.07
N GLU A 46 -7.07 -7.85 -2.72
CA GLU A 46 -6.17 -8.75 -3.45
C GLU A 46 -5.41 -8.02 -4.57
N ARG A 47 -6.12 -7.15 -5.31
CA ARG A 47 -5.51 -6.39 -6.41
C ARG A 47 -4.42 -5.43 -5.95
N TYR A 48 -4.63 -4.71 -4.84
CA TYR A 48 -3.74 -3.64 -4.40
C TYR A 48 -2.75 -4.05 -3.30
N GLN A 49 -2.86 -5.27 -2.77
CA GLN A 49 -1.99 -5.76 -1.69
C GLN A 49 -0.50 -5.63 -2.04
N ALA A 50 -0.10 -6.04 -3.25
CA ALA A 50 1.31 -5.96 -3.68
C ALA A 50 1.82 -4.51 -3.79
N GLN A 51 0.98 -3.58 -4.27
CA GLN A 51 1.31 -2.16 -4.34
C GLN A 51 1.49 -1.57 -2.93
N LEU A 52 0.54 -1.82 -2.04
CA LEU A 52 0.61 -1.37 -0.65
C LEU A 52 1.81 -1.96 0.10
N ALA A 53 2.23 -3.18 -0.24
CA ALA A 53 3.44 -3.79 0.33
C ALA A 53 4.71 -3.01 -0.06
N LEU A 54 4.83 -2.58 -1.32
CA LEU A 54 5.97 -1.76 -1.78
C LEU A 54 6.02 -0.40 -1.07
N TYR A 55 4.85 0.19 -0.83
CA TYR A 55 4.69 1.43 -0.08
C TYR A 55 5.05 1.26 1.40
N ALA A 56 4.58 0.20 2.04
CA ALA A 56 4.94 -0.13 3.41
C ALA A 56 6.45 -0.36 3.55
N GLU A 57 7.08 -1.08 2.61
CA GLU A 57 8.53 -1.29 2.59
C GLU A 57 9.29 0.05 2.46
N ALA A 58 8.82 0.96 1.62
CA ALA A 58 9.44 2.28 1.45
C ALA A 58 9.32 3.13 2.73
N LEU A 59 8.15 3.16 3.37
CA LEU A 59 7.92 3.89 4.61
C LEU A 59 8.74 3.30 5.76
N SER A 60 8.73 1.98 5.90
CA SER A 60 9.48 1.29 6.94
C SER A 60 10.98 1.60 6.87
N ARG A 61 11.56 1.58 5.66
CA ARG A 61 12.96 1.96 5.44
C ARG A 61 13.23 3.44 5.73
N SER A 62 12.29 4.33 5.37
CA SER A 62 12.48 5.78 5.50
C SER A 62 12.42 6.26 6.94
N TYR A 63 11.57 5.63 7.75
CA TYR A 63 11.35 6.01 9.15
C TYR A 63 12.04 5.08 10.16
N SER A 64 12.63 3.97 9.71
CA SER A 64 13.14 2.91 10.59
C SER A 64 12.08 2.38 11.57
N ILE A 65 10.82 2.29 11.10
CA ILE A 65 9.68 1.75 11.86
C ILE A 65 9.20 0.49 11.13
N GLU A 66 9.17 -0.65 11.81
CA GLU A 66 8.76 -1.93 11.20
C GLU A 66 7.23 -2.06 11.08
N LYS A 67 6.50 -1.50 12.05
CA LYS A 67 5.04 -1.64 12.12
C LYS A 67 4.36 -0.64 11.19
N VAL A 68 3.94 -1.11 10.01
CA VAL A 68 3.13 -0.35 9.04
C VAL A 68 1.80 -1.06 8.81
N GLU A 69 0.71 -0.45 9.28
CA GLU A 69 -0.65 -0.91 9.01
C GLU A 69 -1.11 -0.34 7.65
N LYS A 70 -1.80 -1.14 6.85
CA LYS A 70 -2.20 -0.79 5.48
C LYS A 70 -3.72 -0.77 5.37
N TYR A 71 -4.27 0.26 4.76
CA TYR A 71 -5.71 0.43 4.57
C TYR A 71 -6.05 0.88 3.15
N LEU A 72 -7.20 0.43 2.66
CA LEU A 72 -7.84 0.96 1.47
C LEU A 72 -9.10 1.71 1.86
N VAL A 73 -9.25 2.94 1.37
CA VAL A 73 -10.47 3.73 1.46
C VAL A 73 -11.23 3.58 0.15
N LEU A 74 -12.26 2.76 0.16
CA LEU A 74 -13.04 2.37 -1.01
C LEU A 74 -14.23 3.31 -1.18
N LEU A 75 -14.29 3.95 -2.34
CA LEU A 75 -15.27 4.98 -2.70
C LEU A 75 -16.18 4.57 -3.87
N GLY A 76 -15.84 3.49 -4.59
CA GLY A 76 -16.60 3.04 -5.77
C GLY A 76 -17.73 2.04 -5.48
N GLY A 77 -17.99 1.73 -4.20
CA GLY A 77 -19.13 0.92 -3.76
C GLY A 77 -20.37 1.76 -3.43
N ALA A 78 -21.46 1.10 -3.05
CA ALA A 78 -22.70 1.80 -2.63
C ALA A 78 -22.51 2.63 -1.34
N GLN A 79 -21.54 2.26 -0.52
CA GLN A 79 -21.16 2.95 0.71
C GLN A 79 -19.63 3.04 0.78
N LEU A 80 -19.14 4.09 1.44
CA LEU A 80 -17.73 4.23 1.77
C LEU A 80 -17.30 3.09 2.71
N GLN A 81 -16.18 2.47 2.40
CA GLN A 81 -15.60 1.43 3.26
C GLN A 81 -14.12 1.70 3.50
N VAL A 82 -13.65 1.44 4.72
CA VAL A 82 -12.23 1.44 5.06
C VAL A 82 -11.84 0.01 5.41
N VAL A 83 -10.99 -0.58 4.59
CA VAL A 83 -10.65 -2.00 4.68
C VAL A 83 -9.18 -2.15 5.02
N LYS A 84 -8.88 -2.91 6.07
CA LYS A 84 -7.51 -3.26 6.43
C LYS A 84 -6.97 -4.29 5.44
N VAL A 85 -5.71 -4.12 5.02
CA VAL A 85 -4.98 -5.02 4.15
C VAL A 85 -3.86 -5.68 4.94
N GLU A 86 -3.84 -7.01 4.97
CA GLU A 86 -2.81 -7.81 5.66
C GLU A 86 -1.49 -7.85 4.87
#